data_AF-A0A6L2KS68-F1
#
_entry.id   AF-A0A6L2KS68-F1
#
_cell.length_a   1.000
_cell.length_b   1.000
_cell.length_c   1.000
_cell.angle_alpha   90.00
_cell.angle_beta   90.00
_cell.angle_gamma   90.00
#
_symmetry.space_group_name_H-M   'P 1'
#
loop_
_entity.id
_entity.type
_entity.pdbx_description
1 polymer ?
#
loop_
_entity_poly.entity_id
_entity_poly.type
_entity_poly.pdbx_seq_one_letter_code
_entity_poly.pdbx_strand_id
1 'polypeptide(L)'
;MRRDDDKLYKFIEECFAFNVSLRMFTRSNVIQRRVEDLQLGVESYQKKLNLTKLDTYRYDLKHKEAYTAYSNPRGLIYQNKDKQNRLMQIDELNKFSDGTLNDV
;
A
#
# COMPACT_ATOMS: atom_id res chain seq x y z
N MET A 1 -33.85 -4.73 -46.97
CA MET A 1 -32.53 -5.36 -46.75
C MET A 1 -31.73 -4.65 -45.64
N ARG A 2 -32.36 -4.17 -44.55
CA ARG A 2 -31.70 -3.34 -43.49
C ARG A 2 -31.88 -3.82 -42.05
N ARG A 3 -32.72 -4.83 -41.80
CA ARG A 3 -33.06 -5.29 -40.43
C ARG A 3 -32.06 -6.30 -39.86
N ASP A 4 -31.34 -7.01 -40.73
CA ASP A 4 -30.39 -8.05 -40.31
C ASP A 4 -29.04 -7.45 -39.91
N ASP A 5 -28.64 -6.34 -40.54
CA ASP A 5 -27.42 -5.59 -40.19
C ASP A 5 -27.53 -4.94 -38.79
N ASP A 6 -28.72 -4.43 -38.43
CA ASP A 6 -28.98 -3.78 -37.15
C ASP A 6 -28.95 -4.79 -35.98
N LYS A 7 -29.41 -6.02 -36.22
CA LYS A 7 -29.29 -7.13 -35.26
C LYS A 7 -27.85 -7.56 -35.06
N LEU A 8 -27.05 -7.61 -36.13
CA LEU A 8 -25.64 -7.97 -36.05
C LEU A 8 -24.85 -6.93 -35.24
N TYR A 9 -25.10 -5.65 -35.48
CA TYR A 9 -24.47 -4.56 -34.73
C TYR A 9 -24.79 -4.65 -33.23
N LYS A 10 -26.06 -4.84 -32.88
CA LYS A 10 -26.50 -5.02 -31.50
C LYS A 10 -25.83 -6.21 -30.81
N PHE A 11 -25.71 -7.35 -31.50
CA PHE A 11 -25.03 -8.53 -30.94
C PHE A 11 -23.54 -8.26 -30.67
N ILE A 12 -22.86 -7.54 -31.57
CA ILE A 12 -21.45 -7.17 -31.38
C ILE A 12 -21.26 -6.24 -30.16
N GLU A 13 -22.13 -5.25 -29.98
CA GLU A 13 -22.10 -4.38 -28.81
C GLU A 13 -22.34 -5.14 -27.51
N GLU A 14 -23.30 -6.06 -27.49
CA GLU A 14 -23.58 -6.92 -26.33
C GLU A 14 -22.38 -7.81 -25.99
N CYS A 15 -21.73 -8.42 -26.99
CA CYS A 15 -20.51 -9.20 -26.78
C CYS A 15 -19.36 -8.34 -26.24
N PHE A 16 -19.22 -7.11 -26.73
CA PHE A 16 -18.20 -6.18 -26.23
C PHE A 16 -18.45 -5.81 -24.76
N ALA A 17 -19.68 -5.42 -24.42
CA ALA A 17 -20.08 -5.11 -23.04
C ALA A 17 -19.92 -6.32 -22.10
N PHE A 18 -20.26 -7.52 -22.58
CA PHE A 18 -20.06 -8.77 -21.85
C PHE A 18 -18.57 -9.03 -21.58
N ASN A 19 -17.70 -8.86 -22.57
CA ASN A 19 -16.26 -9.05 -22.42
C ASN A 19 -15.65 -8.06 -21.41
N VAL A 20 -16.07 -6.79 -21.45
CA VAL A 20 -15.68 -5.79 -20.46
C VAL A 20 -16.12 -6.22 -19.06
N SER A 21 -17.37 -6.64 -18.91
CA SER A 21 -17.94 -7.10 -17.64
C SER A 21 -17.20 -8.33 -17.10
N LEU A 22 -16.90 -9.30 -17.95
CA LEU A 22 -16.18 -10.51 -17.58
C LEU A 22 -14.76 -10.19 -17.10
N ARG A 23 -14.05 -9.29 -17.79
CA ARG A 23 -12.73 -8.82 -17.36
C ARG A 23 -12.78 -8.16 -15.98
N MET A 24 -13.79 -7.33 -15.73
CA MET A 24 -13.96 -6.68 -14.42
C MET A 24 -14.28 -7.72 -13.33
N PHE A 25 -15.15 -8.68 -13.63
CA PHE A 25 -15.50 -9.78 -12.73
C PHE A 25 -14.28 -10.62 -12.33
N THR A 26 -13.44 -10.99 -13.29
CA THR A 26 -12.21 -11.74 -13.01
C THR A 26 -11.25 -10.92 -12.12
N ARG A 27 -11.09 -9.62 -12.38
CA ARG A 27 -10.24 -8.75 -11.55
C ARG A 27 -10.77 -8.66 -10.11
N SER A 28 -12.08 -8.53 -9.94
CA SER A 28 -12.71 -8.51 -8.62
C SER A 28 -12.44 -9.80 -7.84
N ASN A 29 -12.58 -10.96 -8.49
CA ASN A 29 -12.30 -12.25 -7.87
C ASN A 29 -10.82 -12.39 -7.45
N VAL A 30 -9.88 -11.93 -8.27
CA VAL A 30 -8.45 -11.95 -7.93
C VAL A 30 -8.16 -11.07 -6.72
N ILE A 31 -8.77 -9.88 -6.64
CA ILE A 31 -8.61 -8.99 -5.49
C ILE A 31 -9.18 -9.64 -4.23
N GLN A 32 -10.39 -10.20 -4.31
CA GLN A 32 -11.03 -10.85 -3.17
C GLN A 32 -10.16 -11.99 -2.61
N ARG A 33 -9.62 -12.86 -3.47
CA ARG A 33 -8.71 -13.93 -3.05
C ARG A 33 -7.44 -13.40 -2.36
N ARG A 34 -6.84 -12.33 -2.90
CA ARG A 34 -5.66 -11.70 -2.27
C ARG A 34 -5.97 -11.11 -0.90
N VAL A 35 -7.16 -10.52 -0.73
CA VAL A 35 -7.60 -9.99 0.56
C VAL A 35 -7.81 -11.14 1.56
N GLU A 36 -8.47 -12.22 1.15
CA GLU A 36 -8.65 -13.43 1.96
C GLU A 36 -7.29 -14.03 2.38
N ASP A 37 -6.36 -14.20 1.43
CA ASP A 37 -5.00 -14.70 1.69
C ASP A 37 -4.23 -13.78 2.66
N LEU A 38 -4.33 -12.46 2.49
CA LEU A 38 -3.69 -11.49 3.38
C LEU A 38 -4.26 -11.56 4.79
N GLN A 39 -5.58 -11.68 4.92
CA GLN A 39 -6.24 -11.78 6.21
C GLN A 39 -5.80 -13.05 6.96
N LEU A 40 -5.74 -14.19 6.28
CA LEU A 40 -5.19 -15.42 6.84
C LEU A 40 -3.71 -15.27 7.22
N GLY A 41 -2.93 -14.55 6.42
CA GLY A 41 -1.55 -14.19 6.74
C GLY A 41 -1.45 -13.40 8.04
N VAL A 42 -2.24 -12.34 8.19
CA VAL A 42 -2.30 -11.51 9.41
C VAL A 42 -2.68 -12.35 10.63
N GLU A 43 -3.73 -13.17 10.53
CA GLU A 43 -4.17 -14.04 11.63
C GLU A 43 -3.07 -15.05 12.02
N SER A 44 -2.38 -15.63 11.05
CA SER A 44 -1.26 -16.54 11.27
C SER A 44 -0.09 -15.84 11.99
N TYR A 45 0.28 -14.64 11.56
CA TYR A 45 1.31 -13.83 12.22
C TYR A 45 0.91 -13.43 13.64
N GLN A 46 -0.34 -13.00 13.85
CA GLN A 46 -0.86 -12.69 15.18
C GLN A 46 -0.80 -13.89 16.12
N LYS A 47 -1.19 -15.08 15.62
CA LYS A 47 -1.12 -16.33 16.39
C LYS A 47 0.32 -16.71 16.73
N LYS A 48 1.26 -16.57 15.80
CA LYS A 48 2.70 -16.82 16.04
C LYS A 48 3.28 -15.88 17.10
N LEU A 49 2.79 -14.65 17.17
CA LEU A 49 3.15 -13.67 18.20
C LEU A 49 2.37 -13.83 19.50
N ASN A 50 1.47 -14.83 19.61
CA ASN A 50 0.57 -15.04 20.75
C ASN A 50 -0.32 -13.82 21.08
N LEU A 51 -0.67 -13.02 20.07
CA LEU A 51 -1.54 -11.84 20.19
C LEU A 51 -3.01 -12.27 20.21
N THR A 52 -3.43 -13.06 21.20
CA THR A 52 -4.80 -13.62 21.26
C THR A 52 -5.86 -12.57 21.65
N LYS A 53 -5.41 -11.44 22.21
CA LYS A 53 -6.20 -10.22 22.43
C LYS A 53 -5.25 -9.05 22.33
N LEU A 54 -5.68 -7.98 21.68
CA LEU A 54 -5.11 -6.66 21.93
C LEU A 54 -5.62 -6.21 23.32
N ASP A 55 -5.27 -6.92 24.40
CA ASP A 55 -5.31 -6.37 25.77
C ASP A 55 -4.18 -5.34 25.97
N THR A 56 -3.73 -4.77 24.85
CA THR A 56 -2.72 -3.74 24.72
C THR A 56 -3.40 -2.39 24.48
N TYR A 57 -4.49 -2.10 25.20
CA TYR A 57 -4.46 -0.86 26.00
C TYR A 57 -3.55 -1.14 27.20
N ARG A 58 -2.29 -1.52 26.91
CA ARG A 58 -1.22 -1.57 27.89
C ARG A 58 -1.00 -0.11 28.22
N TYR A 59 -1.66 0.27 29.29
CA TYR A 59 -1.46 1.44 30.10
C TYR A 59 0.01 1.60 30.52
N ASP A 60 0.91 0.70 30.14
CA ASP A 60 2.36 0.80 30.19
C ASP A 60 2.90 1.99 29.37
N LEU A 61 2.08 2.59 28.48
CA LEU A 61 2.35 3.91 27.90
C LEU A 61 1.93 5.07 28.83
N LYS A 62 1.63 4.82 30.10
CA LYS A 62 1.56 5.87 31.11
C LYS A 62 2.90 5.98 31.83
N HIS A 63 3.51 7.13 31.61
CA HIS A 63 4.68 7.65 32.30
C HIS A 63 6.00 6.95 31.98
N LYS A 64 6.39 6.97 30.70
CA LYS A 64 7.79 7.25 30.40
C LYS A 64 7.96 8.76 30.45
N GLU A 65 8.41 9.19 31.63
CA GLU A 65 8.95 10.51 31.99
C GLU A 65 9.17 11.48 30.81
N ALA A 66 8.61 12.69 30.95
CA ALA A 66 8.94 13.84 30.11
C ALA A 66 10.37 14.30 30.43
N TYR A 67 11.36 13.54 30.00
CA TYR A 67 12.80 13.78 30.13
C TYR A 67 13.45 13.08 28.94
N THR A 68 14.07 13.71 27.97
CA THR A 68 14.81 14.98 27.94
C THR A 68 14.81 15.50 26.50
N ALA A 69 14.90 16.82 26.34
CA ALA A 69 15.24 17.47 25.07
C ALA A 69 16.72 17.22 24.72
N TYR A 70 17.11 15.96 24.55
CA TYR A 70 18.43 15.59 24.06
C TYR A 70 18.27 15.04 22.65
N SER A 71 18.53 15.93 21.70
CA SER A 71 18.84 15.66 20.30
C SER A 71 19.65 14.37 20.13
N ASN A 72 18.97 13.29 19.77
CA ASN A 72 19.61 12.07 19.29
C ASN A 72 19.85 12.25 17.78
N PRO A 73 21.10 12.43 17.31
CA PRO A 73 21.39 12.72 15.92
C PRO A 73 21.34 11.42 15.09
N ARG A 74 20.28 10.63 15.23
CA ARG A 74 20.02 9.51 14.33
C ARG A 74 19.77 10.11 12.97
N GLY A 75 20.76 10.04 12.10
CA GLY A 75 20.64 10.41 10.70
C GLY A 75 20.83 9.20 9.81
N LEU A 76 20.31 9.29 8.59
CA LEU A 76 20.54 8.31 7.53
C LEU A 76 21.71 8.78 6.67
N ILE A 77 22.67 7.91 6.41
CA ILE A 77 23.73 8.19 5.45
C ILE A 77 23.20 7.80 4.07
N TYR A 78 23.14 8.77 3.16
CA TYR A 78 22.82 8.54 1.75
C TYR A 78 23.97 9.03 0.86
N GLN A 79 24.03 8.50 -0.35
CA GLN A 79 24.98 8.95 -1.36
C GLN A 79 24.27 9.92 -2.31
N ASN A 80 24.79 11.14 -2.44
CA ASN A 80 24.22 12.13 -3.37
C ASN A 80 24.59 11.80 -4.84
N LYS A 81 24.07 12.59 -5.79
CA LYS A 81 24.36 12.42 -7.23
C LYS A 81 25.85 12.50 -7.55
N ASP A 82 26.62 13.23 -6.75
CA ASP A 82 28.07 13.39 -6.88
C ASP A 82 28.88 12.27 -6.20
N LYS A 83 28.21 11.18 -5.79
CA LYS A 83 28.79 10.03 -5.08
C LYS A 83 29.40 10.34 -3.71
N GLN A 84 29.04 11.47 -3.10
CA GLN A 84 29.48 11.84 -1.77
C GLN A 84 28.48 11.35 -0.71
N ASN A 85 29.01 10.82 0.39
CA ASN A 85 28.21 10.41 1.53
C ASN A 85 27.76 11.65 2.31
N ARG A 86 26.44 11.81 2.47
CA ARG A 86 25.82 12.85 3.29
C ARG A 86 24.97 12.23 4.38
N LEU A 87 25.07 12.79 5.57
CA LEU A 87 24.22 12.44 6.70
C LEU A 87 22.97 13.34 6.67
N MET A 88 21.79 12.75 6.53
CA MET A 88 20.52 13.45 6.63
C MET A 88 19.91 13.23 8.01
N GLN A 89 19.50 14.29 8.70
CA GLN A 89 18.86 14.18 10.01
C GLN A 89 17.37 13.83 9.89
N ILE A 90 16.80 13.20 10.93
CA ILE A 90 15.38 12.75 10.93
C ILE A 90 14.39 13.92 10.82
N ASP A 91 14.70 15.07 11.40
CA ASP A 91 13.90 16.30 11.29
C ASP A 91 13.91 16.90 9.88
N GLU A 92 14.94 16.58 9.08
CA GLU A 92 15.05 16.98 7.67
C GLU A 92 14.40 15.98 6.71
N LEU A 93 13.94 14.82 7.19
CA LEU A 93 13.36 13.76 6.34
C LEU A 93 12.08 14.21 5.62
N ASN A 94 11.33 15.14 6.21
CA ASN A 94 10.15 15.75 5.60
C ASN A 94 10.46 16.62 4.37
N LYS A 95 11.71 17.10 4.22
CA LYS A 95 12.18 17.84 3.04
C LYS A 95 12.54 16.91 1.89
N PHE A 96 12.66 15.60 2.14
CA PHE A 96 13.01 14.62 1.11
C PHE A 96 11.81 14.18 0.26
N SER A 97 10.58 14.36 0.74
CA SER A 97 9.35 14.00 0.02
C SER A 97 8.82 15.11 -0.90
N ASP A 98 9.56 16.20 -1.09
CA ASP A 98 9.11 17.39 -1.85
C ASP A 98 9.16 17.23 -3.38
N GLY A 99 9.40 16.01 -3.88
CA GLY A 99 9.33 15.71 -5.31
C GLY A 99 10.58 16.04 -6.12
N THR A 100 11.69 16.42 -5.47
CA THR A 100 12.95 16.73 -6.18
C THR A 100 13.76 15.48 -6.59
N LEU A 101 13.23 14.27 -6.36
CA LEU A 101 13.77 13.02 -6.90
C LEU A 101 13.11 12.72 -8.26
N ASN A 102 13.66 13.30 -9.32
CA ASN A 102 13.36 12.84 -10.68
C ASN A 102 13.70 11.36 -10.83
N ASP A 103 12.69 10.60 -11.26
CA ASP A 103 12.72 9.23 -11.75
C ASP A 103 13.70 9.11 -12.93
N VAL A 104 14.40 7.97 -13.06
CA VAL A 104 15.23 7.63 -14.23
C VAL A 104 14.41 6.79 -15.20
#